data_AF-A0A9R1RD07-F1
#
_entry.id   AF-A0A9R1RD07-F1
#
_cell.length_a   1.000
_cell.length_b   1.000
_cell.length_c   1.000
_cell.angle_alpha   90.00
_cell.angle_beta   90.00
_cell.angle_gamma   90.00
#
_symmetry.space_group_name_H-M   'P 1'
#
loop_
_entity.id
_entity.type
_entity.pdbx_description
1 polymer ?
#
loop_
_entity_poly.entity_id
_entity_poly.type
_entity_poly.pdbx_seq_one_letter_code
_entity_poly.pdbx_strand_id
1 'polypeptide(L)'
;MASPKLAAGDGSYDFHLRSLSAASRDSAAAADPASDPNLLQSVRMVFEMCKEAKGANDEMVARAFPVMNKLFQRCAAAPTLSTASTGVLLLTILQFFLDFGEAVLHDADGSLKTFFRSCLSREFSDPIVAERTLEFLIANKTKILNSFPALVPQFFPLLLKLIASNGDRLDKKFSEVLPLMMSAGSFLPLFLSLMDLPMLVVALEKVERSSGTLIGSSLATIQKSAAPEMLLALMDEAYTGSSIEDQSGNSGSDDSGRLDLADPMFLDLLKDENDGIAAKHWTSPTISSTLQAALNSPQSDRLKQSLKMAPHFLTVFFATALRDVNNSLLCALIPVVMSRYAAMFPDKDFSFE
;
A
#
# COMPACT_ATOMS: atom_id res chain seq x y z
N MET A 1 -15.09 -20.98 -48.39
CA MET A 1 -13.94 -20.14 -47.96
C MET A 1 -13.56 -20.59 -46.56
N ALA A 2 -12.47 -21.35 -46.47
CA ALA A 2 -11.92 -21.81 -45.20
C ALA A 2 -11.02 -20.71 -44.63
N SER A 3 -11.26 -20.30 -43.40
CA SER A 3 -10.39 -19.38 -42.65
C SER A 3 -9.04 -20.05 -42.36
N PRO A 4 -7.92 -19.32 -42.40
CA PRO A 4 -6.60 -19.92 -42.25
C PRO A 4 -6.37 -20.35 -40.79
N LYS A 5 -5.92 -21.59 -40.63
CA LYS A 5 -5.35 -22.13 -39.39
C LYS A 5 -4.19 -21.26 -38.92
N LEU A 6 -4.26 -20.80 -37.67
CA LEU A 6 -3.12 -20.29 -36.90
C LEU A 6 -2.10 -21.43 -36.74
N ALA A 7 -1.08 -21.42 -37.59
CA ALA A 7 0.16 -22.16 -37.41
C ALA A 7 1.23 -21.15 -36.97
N ALA A 8 1.31 -20.89 -35.67
CA ALA A 8 2.35 -20.07 -35.06
C ALA A 8 2.57 -20.50 -33.58
N GLY A 9 3.01 -21.74 -33.37
CA GLY A 9 3.03 -22.34 -32.02
C GLY A 9 4.30 -22.17 -31.21
N ASP A 10 5.48 -22.04 -31.84
CA ASP A 10 6.76 -22.13 -31.12
C ASP A 10 7.55 -20.80 -31.11
N GLY A 11 7.38 -19.97 -32.15
CA GLY A 11 8.14 -18.72 -32.30
C GLY A 11 7.72 -17.58 -31.36
N SER A 12 6.49 -17.59 -30.82
CA SER A 12 5.97 -16.49 -30.00
C SER A 12 6.30 -16.66 -28.51
N TYR A 13 6.18 -17.87 -27.97
CA TYR A 13 6.49 -18.16 -26.57
C TYR A 13 7.98 -17.96 -26.27
N ASP A 14 8.84 -18.55 -27.10
CA ASP A 14 10.30 -18.43 -26.98
C ASP A 14 10.77 -16.98 -27.14
N PHE A 15 10.11 -16.20 -28.00
CA PHE A 15 10.38 -14.77 -28.15
C PHE A 15 10.09 -13.99 -26.87
N HIS A 16 8.89 -14.15 -26.30
CA HIS A 16 8.54 -13.48 -25.05
C HIS A 16 9.42 -13.95 -23.89
N LEU A 17 9.69 -15.26 -23.78
CA LEU A 17 10.54 -15.80 -22.72
C LEU A 17 11.99 -15.27 -22.82
N ARG A 18 12.54 -15.11 -24.02
CA ARG A 18 13.87 -14.49 -24.23
C ARG A 18 13.86 -13.01 -23.87
N SER A 19 12.80 -12.27 -24.19
CA SER A 19 12.63 -10.87 -23.80
C SER A 19 12.59 -10.72 -22.27
N LEU A 20 11.79 -11.54 -21.58
CA LEU A 20 11.74 -11.58 -20.12
C LEU A 20 13.10 -11.96 -19.50
N SER A 21 13.78 -12.95 -20.09
CA SER A 21 15.12 -13.36 -19.66
C SER A 21 16.13 -12.22 -19.78
N ALA A 22 16.11 -11.45 -20.87
CA ALA A 22 16.96 -10.28 -21.05
C ALA A 22 16.64 -9.19 -20.00
N ALA A 23 15.35 -8.92 -19.74
CA ALA A 23 14.90 -8.00 -18.70
C ALA A 23 15.21 -8.48 -17.27
N SER A 24 15.49 -9.77 -17.07
CA SER A 24 15.88 -10.32 -15.77
C SER A 24 17.39 -10.27 -15.47
N ARG A 25 18.25 -9.87 -16.43
CA ARG A 25 19.71 -9.87 -16.27
C ARG A 25 20.20 -8.67 -15.45
N ASP A 26 21.01 -8.96 -14.42
CA ASP A 26 21.76 -7.96 -13.66
C ASP A 26 22.83 -7.31 -14.54
N SER A 27 22.51 -6.16 -15.13
CA SER A 27 23.50 -5.32 -15.78
C SER A 27 23.32 -3.91 -15.26
N ALA A 28 24.41 -3.31 -14.76
CA ALA A 28 24.44 -1.95 -14.23
C ALA A 28 24.02 -0.87 -15.26
N ALA A 29 23.96 -1.24 -16.54
CA ALA A 29 23.50 -0.40 -17.66
C ALA A 29 22.05 -0.70 -18.10
N ALA A 30 21.37 -1.68 -17.51
CA ALA A 30 20.01 -2.02 -17.87
C ALA A 30 19.05 -1.02 -17.22
N ALA A 31 18.25 -0.34 -18.06
CA ALA A 31 17.16 0.52 -17.63
C ALA A 31 16.26 -0.19 -16.61
N ASP A 32 15.60 0.61 -15.77
CA ASP A 32 14.60 0.12 -14.83
C ASP A 32 13.58 -0.80 -15.55
N PRO A 33 13.41 -2.06 -15.14
CA PRO A 33 12.55 -3.01 -15.84
C PRO A 33 11.12 -2.51 -16.01
N ALA A 34 10.61 -1.74 -15.04
CA ALA A 34 9.25 -1.20 -15.10
C ALA A 34 9.08 -0.14 -16.19
N SER A 35 10.18 0.45 -16.68
CA SER A 35 10.16 1.46 -17.73
C SER A 35 9.95 0.88 -19.13
N ASP A 36 10.03 -0.45 -19.33
CA ASP A 36 9.74 -1.08 -20.62
C ASP A 36 8.23 -1.41 -20.73
N PRO A 37 7.44 -0.69 -21.56
CA PRO A 37 6.02 -0.95 -21.71
C PRO A 37 5.71 -2.34 -22.29
N ASN A 38 6.67 -2.97 -22.97
CA ASN A 38 6.51 -4.30 -23.57
C ASN A 38 6.74 -5.43 -22.56
N LEU A 39 7.31 -5.13 -21.39
CA LEU A 39 7.62 -6.13 -20.38
C LEU A 39 6.35 -6.74 -19.79
N LEU A 40 5.41 -5.88 -19.37
CA LEU A 40 4.11 -6.32 -18.86
C LEU A 40 3.35 -7.14 -19.89
N GLN A 41 3.39 -6.73 -21.15
CA GLN A 41 2.75 -7.48 -22.22
C GLN A 41 3.39 -8.86 -22.41
N SER A 42 4.73 -8.94 -22.37
CA SER A 42 5.44 -10.21 -22.48
C SER A 42 5.14 -11.17 -21.32
N VAL A 43 5.02 -10.65 -20.09
CA VAL A 43 4.59 -11.45 -18.93
C VAL A 43 3.18 -12.01 -19.14
N ARG A 44 2.23 -11.17 -19.58
CA ARG A 44 0.85 -11.59 -19.87
C ARG A 44 0.78 -12.65 -20.96
N MET A 45 1.53 -12.47 -22.05
CA MET A 45 1.55 -13.43 -23.15
C MET A 45 2.09 -14.80 -22.70
N VAL A 46 3.18 -14.82 -21.93
CA VAL A 46 3.71 -16.08 -21.36
C VAL A 46 2.71 -16.73 -20.42
N PHE A 47 2.04 -15.96 -19.57
CA PHE A 47 1.02 -16.46 -18.64
C PHE A 47 -0.17 -17.09 -19.39
N GLU A 48 -0.73 -16.41 -20.39
CA GLU A 48 -1.85 -16.95 -21.19
C GLU A 48 -1.43 -18.19 -22.00
N MET A 49 -0.23 -18.21 -22.58
CA MET A 49 0.28 -19.38 -23.31
C MET A 49 0.44 -20.60 -22.39
N CYS A 50 0.94 -20.43 -21.16
CA CYS A 50 0.99 -21.52 -20.18
C CYS A 50 -0.43 -22.04 -19.86
N LYS A 51 -1.41 -21.15 -19.73
CA LYS A 51 -2.80 -21.51 -19.42
C LYS A 51 -3.50 -22.27 -20.55
N GLU A 52 -3.22 -21.92 -21.81
CA GLU A 52 -3.85 -22.53 -22.99
C GLU A 52 -3.18 -23.85 -23.42
N ALA A 53 -1.94 -24.11 -22.99
CA ALA A 53 -1.16 -25.27 -23.40
C ALA A 53 -1.70 -26.59 -22.83
N LYS A 54 -2.62 -27.24 -23.56
CA LYS A 54 -3.10 -28.58 -23.21
C LYS A 54 -1.98 -29.62 -23.40
N GLY A 55 -1.42 -30.14 -22.30
CA GLY A 55 -0.48 -31.27 -22.26
C GLY A 55 1.01 -30.92 -22.23
N ALA A 56 1.41 -29.73 -22.69
CA ALA A 56 2.79 -29.20 -22.57
C ALA A 56 2.95 -28.16 -21.44
N ASN A 57 1.88 -27.96 -20.65
CA ASN A 57 1.81 -26.94 -19.61
C ASN A 57 2.99 -27.02 -18.62
N ASP A 58 3.26 -28.21 -18.09
CA ASP A 58 4.25 -28.39 -17.03
C ASP A 58 5.68 -28.06 -17.48
N GLU A 59 6.05 -28.42 -18.71
CA GLU A 59 7.37 -28.09 -19.27
C GLU A 59 7.49 -26.59 -19.57
N MET A 60 6.44 -25.97 -20.12
CA MET A 60 6.41 -24.53 -20.37
C MET A 60 6.51 -23.76 -19.05
N VAL A 61 5.69 -24.13 -18.05
CA VAL A 61 5.74 -23.56 -16.70
C VAL A 61 7.11 -23.73 -16.08
N ALA A 62 7.71 -24.91 -16.13
CA ALA A 62 9.06 -25.15 -15.59
C ALA A 62 10.13 -24.27 -16.24
N ARG A 63 9.99 -23.91 -17.52
CA ARG A 63 10.87 -22.98 -18.23
C ARG A 63 10.58 -21.51 -17.90
N ALA A 64 9.32 -21.13 -17.75
CA ALA A 64 8.90 -19.76 -17.43
C ALA A 64 9.21 -19.39 -15.98
N PHE A 65 9.02 -20.32 -15.05
CA PHE A 65 9.05 -20.05 -13.62
C PHE A 65 10.36 -19.40 -13.13
N PRO A 66 11.57 -19.89 -13.50
CA PRO A 66 12.82 -19.28 -13.07
C PRO A 66 13.00 -17.85 -13.62
N VAL A 67 12.50 -17.58 -14.82
CA VAL A 67 12.56 -16.25 -15.45
C VAL A 67 11.62 -15.29 -14.73
N MET A 68 10.39 -15.72 -14.45
CA MET A 68 9.41 -14.94 -13.68
C MET A 68 9.90 -14.63 -12.27
N ASN A 69 10.48 -15.61 -11.58
CA ASN A 69 11.02 -15.42 -10.23
C ASN A 69 12.18 -14.42 -10.22
N LYS A 70 13.15 -14.53 -11.14
CA LYS A 70 14.24 -13.56 -11.25
C LYS A 70 13.73 -12.15 -11.56
N LEU A 71 12.77 -12.05 -12.47
CA LEU A 71 12.15 -10.76 -12.80
C LEU A 71 11.44 -10.15 -11.58
N PHE A 72 10.66 -10.95 -10.85
CA PHE A 72 10.00 -10.53 -9.61
C PHE A 72 10.98 -9.96 -8.60
N GLN A 73 12.06 -10.69 -8.28
CA GLN A 73 13.06 -10.26 -7.30
C GLN A 73 13.75 -8.96 -7.74
N ARG A 74 14.09 -8.84 -9.03
CA ARG A 74 14.71 -7.62 -9.57
C ARG A 74 13.77 -6.41 -9.47
N CYS A 75 12.51 -6.57 -9.87
CA CYS A 75 11.51 -5.51 -9.82
C CYS A 75 11.18 -5.11 -8.37
N ALA A 76 11.08 -6.08 -7.46
CA ALA A 76 10.84 -5.81 -6.04
C ALA A 76 12.01 -5.07 -5.36
N ALA A 77 13.25 -5.33 -5.79
CA ALA A 77 14.45 -4.67 -5.30
C ALA A 77 14.77 -3.34 -5.99
N ALA A 78 14.02 -2.95 -7.03
CA ALA A 78 14.31 -1.76 -7.82
C ALA A 78 14.17 -0.47 -6.98
N PRO A 79 15.12 0.48 -7.08
CA PRO A 79 15.09 1.73 -6.32
C PRO A 79 13.82 2.57 -6.53
N THR A 80 13.56 3.45 -5.56
CA THR A 80 12.41 4.37 -5.45
C THR A 80 12.23 5.37 -6.60
N LEU A 81 13.24 5.54 -7.47
CA LEU A 81 13.21 6.51 -8.57
C LEU A 81 12.56 5.97 -9.86
N SER A 82 12.04 4.74 -9.86
CA SER A 82 11.27 4.22 -11.00
C SER A 82 9.98 5.03 -11.20
N THR A 83 9.82 5.60 -12.39
CA THR A 83 8.66 6.40 -12.80
C THR A 83 7.48 5.55 -13.29
N ALA A 84 7.63 4.23 -13.37
CA ALA A 84 6.62 3.33 -13.89
C ALA A 84 6.04 2.43 -12.78
N SER A 85 4.73 2.17 -12.85
CA SER A 85 4.00 1.39 -11.84
C SER A 85 4.43 -0.08 -11.86
N THR A 86 5.42 -0.39 -11.03
CA THR A 86 5.98 -1.73 -10.89
C THR A 86 4.95 -2.68 -10.28
N GLY A 87 3.98 -2.15 -9.53
CA GLY A 87 2.95 -2.94 -8.85
C GLY A 87 2.10 -3.79 -9.78
N VAL A 88 1.68 -3.27 -10.93
CA VAL A 88 0.83 -4.04 -11.87
C VAL A 88 1.60 -5.23 -12.47
N LEU A 89 2.89 -5.04 -12.76
CA LEU A 89 3.77 -6.10 -13.24
C LEU A 89 3.94 -7.19 -12.17
N LEU A 90 4.29 -6.79 -10.95
CA LEU A 90 4.48 -7.74 -9.84
C LEU A 90 3.21 -8.51 -9.52
N LEU A 91 2.03 -7.87 -9.52
CA LEU A 91 0.74 -8.55 -9.34
C LEU A 91 0.49 -9.59 -10.44
N THR A 92 0.86 -9.30 -11.69
CA THR A 92 0.72 -10.26 -12.80
C THR A 92 1.64 -11.47 -12.60
N ILE A 93 2.86 -11.24 -12.11
CA ILE A 93 3.80 -12.33 -11.79
C ILE A 93 3.32 -13.14 -10.57
N LEU A 94 2.76 -12.48 -9.55
CA LEU A 94 2.17 -13.16 -8.39
C LEU A 94 0.98 -14.04 -8.80
N GLN A 95 0.14 -13.59 -9.74
CA GLN A 95 -0.93 -14.42 -10.28
C GLN A 95 -0.35 -15.67 -10.95
N PHE A 96 0.73 -15.54 -11.73
CA PHE A 96 1.44 -16.69 -12.29
C PHE A 96 1.94 -17.65 -11.20
N PHE A 97 2.51 -17.15 -10.09
CA PHE A 97 2.93 -18.01 -8.97
C PHE A 97 1.76 -18.70 -8.27
N LEU A 98 0.62 -18.02 -8.12
CA LEU A 98 -0.56 -18.63 -7.52
C LEU A 98 -1.14 -19.72 -8.43
N ASP A 99 -1.20 -19.52 -9.73
CA ASP A 99 -1.85 -20.47 -10.64
C ASP A 99 -0.96 -21.68 -10.95
N PHE A 100 0.36 -21.50 -11.03
CA PHE A 100 1.29 -22.53 -11.47
C PHE A 100 2.30 -23.00 -10.41
N GLY A 101 2.33 -22.36 -9.23
CA GLY A 101 3.31 -22.67 -8.18
C GLY A 101 3.26 -24.12 -7.69
N GLU A 102 2.08 -24.74 -7.67
CA GLU A 102 1.92 -26.14 -7.26
C GLU A 102 2.64 -27.11 -8.21
N ALA A 103 2.66 -26.83 -9.52
CA ALA A 103 3.31 -27.68 -10.52
C ALA A 103 4.84 -27.73 -10.34
N VAL A 104 5.42 -26.70 -9.72
CA VAL A 104 6.87 -26.57 -9.48
C VAL A 104 7.24 -26.58 -8.00
N LEU A 105 6.29 -26.92 -7.11
CA LEU A 105 6.47 -26.92 -5.65
C LEU A 105 6.98 -25.58 -5.10
N HIS A 106 6.57 -24.47 -5.71
CA HIS A 106 6.93 -23.12 -5.25
C HIS A 106 5.98 -22.63 -4.15
N ASP A 107 6.57 -22.15 -3.06
CA ASP A 107 5.85 -21.42 -2.00
C ASP A 107 5.80 -19.92 -2.31
N ALA A 108 4.59 -19.43 -2.61
CA ALA A 108 4.35 -18.03 -2.94
C ALA A 108 4.34 -17.09 -1.72
N ASP A 109 4.35 -17.59 -0.48
CA ASP A 109 4.24 -16.78 0.74
C ASP A 109 5.31 -15.68 0.81
N GLY A 110 6.57 -16.04 0.53
CA GLY A 110 7.68 -15.10 0.49
C GLY A 110 7.49 -14.00 -0.55
N SER A 111 7.10 -14.36 -1.77
CA SER A 111 6.86 -13.43 -2.87
C SER A 111 5.68 -12.48 -2.57
N LEU A 112 4.58 -13.01 -2.02
CA LEU A 112 3.44 -12.22 -1.59
C LEU A 112 3.86 -11.19 -0.53
N LYS A 113 4.54 -11.62 0.54
CA LYS A 113 5.04 -10.74 1.59
C LYS A 113 5.97 -9.66 1.06
N THR A 114 6.86 -10.01 0.12
CA THR A 114 7.76 -9.03 -0.52
C THR A 114 6.99 -7.99 -1.31
N PHE A 115 5.94 -8.38 -2.04
CA PHE A 115 5.10 -7.40 -2.75
C PHE A 115 4.47 -6.39 -1.79
N PHE A 116 3.88 -6.84 -0.69
CA PHE A 116 3.28 -5.94 0.30
C PHE A 116 4.31 -5.01 0.95
N ARG A 117 5.47 -5.54 1.37
CA ARG A 117 6.53 -4.77 2.07
C ARG A 117 7.34 -3.84 1.18
N SER A 118 7.46 -4.15 -0.10
CA SER A 118 8.37 -3.41 -0.98
C SER A 118 7.63 -2.59 -2.01
N CYS A 119 6.65 -3.17 -2.70
CA CYS A 119 5.98 -2.48 -3.80
C CYS A 119 4.74 -1.75 -3.33
N LEU A 120 3.79 -2.46 -2.70
CA LEU A 120 2.54 -1.84 -2.28
C LEU A 120 2.77 -0.73 -1.26
N SER A 121 3.75 -0.88 -0.37
CA SER A 121 4.12 0.17 0.58
C SER A 121 4.62 1.47 -0.06
N ARG A 122 5.13 1.41 -1.29
CA ARG A 122 5.57 2.58 -2.07
C ARG A 122 4.51 3.11 -3.03
N GLU A 123 3.62 2.24 -3.49
CA GLU A 123 2.65 2.52 -4.57
C GLU A 123 1.19 2.48 -4.09
N PHE A 124 0.92 2.42 -2.78
CA PHE A 124 -0.47 2.36 -2.24
C PHE A 124 -1.32 3.57 -2.64
N SER A 125 -0.70 4.71 -2.93
CA SER A 125 -1.40 5.93 -3.38
C SER A 125 -1.63 5.96 -4.90
N ASP A 126 -1.02 5.05 -5.68
CA ASP A 126 -1.32 4.91 -7.11
C ASP A 126 -2.72 4.26 -7.27
N PRO A 127 -3.68 4.95 -7.91
CA PRO A 127 -5.04 4.47 -8.07
C PRO A 127 -5.14 3.15 -8.83
N ILE A 128 -4.26 2.91 -9.81
CA ILE A 128 -4.26 1.71 -10.63
C ILE A 128 -3.73 0.54 -9.82
N VAL A 129 -2.60 0.73 -9.11
CA VAL A 129 -2.00 -0.33 -8.28
C VAL A 129 -2.93 -0.70 -7.13
N ALA A 130 -3.54 0.29 -6.49
CA ALA A 130 -4.50 0.10 -5.41
C ALA A 130 -5.69 -0.74 -5.87
N GLU A 131 -6.32 -0.38 -7.00
CA GLU A 131 -7.44 -1.12 -7.57
C GLU A 131 -7.06 -2.55 -7.93
N ARG A 132 -5.94 -2.74 -8.64
CA ARG A 132 -5.47 -4.07 -9.05
C ARG A 132 -5.10 -4.95 -7.87
N THR A 133 -4.60 -4.37 -6.78
CA THR A 133 -4.30 -5.11 -5.55
C THR A 133 -5.58 -5.65 -4.92
N LEU A 134 -6.64 -4.84 -4.83
CA LEU A 134 -7.93 -5.30 -4.31
C LEU A 134 -8.55 -6.37 -5.22
N GLU A 135 -8.52 -6.18 -6.53
CA GLU A 135 -9.00 -7.18 -7.49
C GLU A 135 -8.27 -8.51 -7.37
N PHE A 136 -6.94 -8.47 -7.20
CA PHE A 136 -6.12 -9.65 -6.98
C PHE A 136 -6.51 -10.39 -5.69
N LEU A 137 -6.73 -9.66 -4.58
CA LEU A 137 -7.17 -10.25 -3.31
C LEU A 137 -8.56 -10.87 -3.42
N ILE A 138 -9.50 -10.20 -4.09
CA ILE A 138 -10.87 -10.70 -4.28
C ILE A 138 -10.87 -11.97 -5.16
N ALA A 139 -10.14 -11.94 -6.28
CA ALA A 139 -10.07 -13.07 -7.21
C ALA A 139 -9.45 -14.32 -6.57
N ASN A 140 -8.47 -14.13 -5.70
CA ASN A 140 -7.71 -15.23 -5.07
C ASN A 140 -8.12 -15.51 -3.61
N LYS A 141 -9.23 -14.95 -3.13
CA LYS A 141 -9.63 -14.98 -1.71
C LYS A 141 -9.60 -16.37 -1.07
N THR A 142 -10.09 -17.38 -1.78
CA THR A 142 -10.15 -18.77 -1.27
C THR A 142 -8.76 -19.38 -1.12
N LYS A 143 -7.88 -19.19 -2.11
CA LYS A 143 -6.50 -19.64 -2.07
C LYS A 143 -5.71 -18.91 -0.99
N ILE A 144 -5.90 -17.59 -0.86
CA ILE A 144 -5.26 -16.79 0.17
C ILE A 144 -5.68 -17.23 1.57
N LEU A 145 -6.98 -17.44 1.81
CA LEU A 145 -7.45 -17.89 3.12
C LEU A 145 -6.93 -19.28 3.50
N ASN A 146 -6.85 -20.19 2.53
CA ASN A 146 -6.46 -21.58 2.80
C ASN A 146 -4.94 -21.75 2.91
N SER A 147 -4.18 -21.09 2.04
CA SER A 147 -2.72 -21.28 1.93
C SER A 147 -1.91 -20.22 2.67
N PHE A 148 -2.45 -19.00 2.83
CA PHE A 148 -1.74 -17.85 3.39
C PHE A 148 -2.60 -17.07 4.42
N PRO A 149 -3.19 -17.72 5.44
CA PRO A 149 -4.19 -17.13 6.33
C PRO A 149 -3.71 -15.91 7.11
N ALA A 150 -2.40 -15.77 7.33
CA ALA A 150 -1.81 -14.65 8.06
C ALA A 150 -1.49 -13.45 7.16
N LEU A 151 -1.50 -13.59 5.83
CA LEU A 151 -1.03 -12.56 4.89
C LEU A 151 -1.84 -11.26 5.00
N VAL A 152 -3.15 -11.33 4.73
CA VAL A 152 -4.01 -10.14 4.74
C VAL A 152 -4.16 -9.54 6.15
N PRO A 153 -4.34 -10.36 7.22
CA PRO A 153 -4.32 -9.85 8.59
C PRO A 153 -2.99 -9.21 9.02
N GLN A 154 -1.85 -9.59 8.44
CA GLN A 154 -0.56 -8.97 8.74
C GLN A 154 -0.43 -7.58 8.10
N PHE A 155 -0.97 -7.41 6.88
CA PHE A 155 -0.82 -6.19 6.08
C PHE A 155 -2.07 -5.30 6.07
N PHE A 156 -3.03 -5.50 6.99
CA PHE A 156 -4.22 -4.68 7.07
C PHE A 156 -3.93 -3.17 7.22
N PRO A 157 -2.90 -2.70 7.95
CA PRO A 157 -2.63 -1.27 8.08
C PRO A 157 -2.24 -0.63 6.74
N LEU A 158 -1.46 -1.35 5.93
CA LEU A 158 -1.11 -0.92 4.57
C LEU A 158 -2.35 -0.86 3.67
N LEU A 159 -3.26 -1.82 3.78
CA LEU A 159 -4.52 -1.80 3.04
C LEU A 159 -5.43 -0.64 3.51
N LEU A 160 -5.36 -0.25 4.78
CA LEU A 160 -6.03 0.97 5.28
C LEU A 160 -5.38 2.25 4.73
N LYS A 161 -4.04 2.31 4.61
CA LYS A 161 -3.35 3.42 3.94
C LYS A 161 -3.77 3.51 2.46
N LEU A 162 -3.88 2.37 1.78
CA LEU A 162 -4.34 2.28 0.39
C LEU A 162 -5.74 2.88 0.21
N ILE A 163 -6.72 2.48 1.02
CA ILE A 163 -8.08 3.01 0.90
C ILE A 163 -8.16 4.48 1.33
N ALA A 164 -7.41 4.87 2.37
CA ALA A 164 -7.32 6.26 2.83
C ALA A 164 -6.77 7.19 1.75
N SER A 165 -5.79 6.75 0.95
CA SER A 165 -5.22 7.54 -0.15
C SER A 165 -6.12 7.65 -1.38
N ASN A 166 -6.96 6.64 -1.63
CA ASN A 166 -7.71 6.50 -2.89
C ASN A 166 -9.20 6.85 -2.79
N GLY A 167 -9.74 6.95 -1.57
CA GLY A 167 -11.10 7.39 -1.32
C GLY A 167 -12.17 6.39 -1.76
N ASP A 168 -13.37 6.92 -2.00
CA ASP A 168 -14.62 6.16 -2.18
C ASP A 168 -14.67 5.31 -3.45
N ARG A 169 -13.82 5.57 -4.46
CA ARG A 169 -13.74 4.79 -5.69
C ARG A 169 -13.52 3.30 -5.43
N LEU A 170 -12.81 2.97 -4.34
CA LEU A 170 -12.47 1.59 -3.99
C LEU A 170 -13.34 1.00 -2.86
N ASP A 171 -14.33 1.74 -2.36
CA ASP A 171 -15.17 1.37 -1.21
C ASP A 171 -15.79 -0.02 -1.33
N LYS A 172 -16.44 -0.32 -2.47
CA LYS A 172 -17.07 -1.62 -2.73
C LYS A 172 -16.07 -2.77 -2.72
N LYS A 173 -14.95 -2.62 -3.44
CA LYS A 173 -13.89 -3.64 -3.51
C LYS A 173 -13.22 -3.83 -2.15
N PHE A 174 -12.99 -2.76 -1.41
CA PHE A 174 -12.41 -2.82 -0.08
C PHE A 174 -13.34 -3.53 0.90
N SER A 175 -14.65 -3.28 0.83
CA SER A 175 -15.65 -3.99 1.64
C SER A 175 -15.65 -5.51 1.41
N GLU A 176 -15.36 -5.97 0.19
CA GLU A 176 -15.19 -7.40 -0.11
C GLU A 176 -13.90 -8.00 0.46
N VAL A 177 -12.84 -7.19 0.59
CA VAL A 177 -11.54 -7.61 1.13
C VAL A 177 -11.52 -7.54 2.66
N LEU A 178 -12.27 -6.63 3.29
CA LEU A 178 -12.24 -6.37 4.73
C LEU A 178 -12.39 -7.65 5.59
N PRO A 179 -13.30 -8.60 5.30
CA PRO A 179 -13.39 -9.85 6.05
C PRO A 179 -12.08 -10.66 6.07
N LEU A 180 -11.26 -10.58 5.01
CA LEU A 180 -9.97 -11.28 4.93
C LEU A 180 -8.94 -10.74 5.92
N MET A 181 -9.11 -9.51 6.41
CA MET A 181 -8.22 -8.89 7.40
C MET A 181 -8.50 -9.38 8.82
N MET A 182 -9.65 -10.03 9.06
CA MET A 182 -10.10 -10.42 10.39
C MET A 182 -9.49 -11.75 10.80
N SER A 183 -8.60 -11.70 11.80
CA SER A 183 -8.02 -12.86 12.47
C SER A 183 -8.03 -12.65 13.97
N ALA A 184 -7.76 -13.71 14.76
CA ALA A 184 -7.70 -13.58 16.22
C ALA A 184 -6.71 -12.49 16.69
N GLY A 185 -5.61 -12.28 15.96
CA GLY A 185 -4.60 -11.27 16.29
C GLY A 185 -4.90 -9.86 15.77
N SER A 186 -5.63 -9.75 14.66
CA SER A 186 -5.91 -8.46 14.00
C SER A 186 -7.29 -7.90 14.32
N PHE A 187 -8.20 -8.68 14.91
CA PHE A 187 -9.60 -8.29 15.12
C PHE A 187 -9.77 -6.96 15.88
N LEU A 188 -9.18 -6.85 17.08
CA LEU A 188 -9.30 -5.63 17.90
C LEU A 188 -8.51 -4.45 17.29
N PRO A 189 -7.25 -4.62 16.83
CA PRO A 189 -6.52 -3.54 16.17
C PRO A 189 -7.21 -3.03 14.89
N LEU A 190 -7.84 -3.92 14.12
CA LEU A 190 -8.57 -3.56 12.91
C LEU A 190 -9.78 -2.69 13.23
N PHE A 191 -10.57 -3.05 14.25
CA PHE A 191 -11.69 -2.23 14.71
C PHE A 191 -11.25 -0.78 15.02
N LEU A 192 -10.19 -0.64 15.82
CA LEU A 192 -9.62 0.66 16.15
C LEU A 192 -9.20 1.42 14.89
N SER A 193 -8.47 0.75 14.00
CA SER A 193 -7.95 1.38 12.77
C SER A 193 -9.05 1.76 11.78
N LEU A 194 -10.19 1.05 11.75
CA LEU A 194 -11.36 1.39 10.95
C LEU A 194 -12.08 2.63 11.48
N MET A 195 -12.25 2.75 12.80
CA MET A 195 -12.75 3.99 13.41
C MET A 195 -11.81 5.17 13.14
N ASP A 196 -10.52 4.89 13.03
CA ASP A 196 -9.47 5.88 12.89
C ASP A 196 -9.15 6.24 11.44
N LEU A 197 -9.91 5.71 10.49
CA LEU A 197 -9.68 5.94 9.07
C LEU A 197 -9.69 7.43 8.68
N PRO A 198 -10.62 8.28 9.17
CA PRO A 198 -10.59 9.72 8.86
C PRO A 198 -9.30 10.40 9.33
N MET A 199 -8.75 9.94 10.45
CA MET A 199 -7.53 10.49 11.01
C MET A 199 -6.28 10.00 10.30
N LEU A 200 -6.31 8.76 9.81
CA LEU A 200 -5.29 8.27 8.89
C LEU A 200 -5.23 9.16 7.65
N VAL A 201 -6.39 9.58 7.11
CA VAL A 201 -6.44 10.55 5.99
C VAL A 201 -5.80 11.88 6.38
N VAL A 202 -6.17 12.47 7.52
CA VAL A 202 -5.57 13.73 8.01
C VAL A 202 -4.04 13.61 8.15
N ALA A 203 -3.56 12.49 8.70
CA ALA A 203 -2.14 12.21 8.85
C ALA A 203 -1.42 12.12 7.50
N LEU A 204 -1.98 11.36 6.55
CA LEU A 204 -1.43 11.21 5.20
C LEU A 204 -1.38 12.55 4.47
N GLU A 205 -2.43 13.37 4.55
CA GLU A 205 -2.44 14.69 3.93
C GLU A 205 -1.41 15.64 4.53
N LYS A 206 -1.19 15.57 5.85
CA LYS A 206 -0.16 16.39 6.51
C LYS A 206 1.23 16.04 5.99
N VAL A 207 1.51 14.73 5.83
CA VAL A 207 2.79 14.26 5.29
C VAL A 207 2.96 14.60 3.80
N GLU A 208 1.92 14.45 2.98
CA GLU A 208 1.95 14.84 1.55
C GLU A 208 2.23 16.33 1.38
N ARG A 209 1.65 17.20 2.23
CA ARG A 209 1.92 18.65 2.18
C ARG A 209 3.36 18.99 2.56
N SER A 210 3.95 18.25 3.50
CA SER A 210 5.33 18.50 3.95
C SER A 210 6.41 17.86 3.06
N SER A 211 6.11 16.76 2.38
CA SER A 211 7.10 15.92 1.68
C SER A 211 6.87 15.79 0.18
N GLY A 212 5.78 16.37 -0.35
CA GLY A 212 5.35 16.16 -1.73
C GLY A 212 4.61 14.84 -1.93
N THR A 213 4.27 14.51 -3.18
CA THR A 213 3.51 13.31 -3.55
C THR A 213 4.16 12.03 -2.99
N LEU A 214 3.40 11.20 -2.28
CA LEU A 214 3.84 9.93 -1.67
C LEU A 214 4.11 8.79 -2.68
N ILE A 215 3.96 9.03 -3.97
CA ILE A 215 4.18 8.03 -5.01
C ILE A 215 5.69 7.79 -5.15
N GLY A 216 6.13 6.57 -4.84
CA GLY A 216 7.51 6.13 -5.04
C GLY A 216 8.47 6.48 -3.88
N SER A 217 8.11 7.40 -2.98
CA SER A 217 8.91 7.73 -1.78
C SER A 217 8.57 6.77 -0.63
N SER A 218 9.51 5.90 -0.25
CA SER A 218 9.37 5.17 1.02
C SER A 218 9.44 6.19 2.17
N LEU A 219 8.50 6.13 3.11
CA LEU A 219 8.46 7.01 4.29
C LEU A 219 9.77 6.93 5.10
N ALA A 220 10.49 5.80 5.03
CA ALA A 220 11.82 5.64 5.60
C ALA A 220 12.88 6.54 4.94
N THR A 221 12.74 6.86 3.65
CA THR A 221 13.66 7.74 2.91
C THR A 221 13.44 9.22 3.24
N ILE A 222 12.18 9.62 3.47
CA ILE A 222 11.82 10.96 4.00
C ILE A 222 12.46 11.17 5.38
N GLN A 223 12.51 10.09 6.17
CA GLN A 223 13.41 9.86 7.30
C GLN A 223 14.82 10.42 7.17
N LYS A 224 15.45 9.92 6.12
CA LYS A 224 16.89 9.96 5.92
C LYS A 224 17.35 11.24 5.22
N SER A 225 16.45 11.97 4.55
CA SER A 225 16.77 13.25 3.87
C SER A 225 16.85 14.45 4.82
N ALA A 226 16.22 14.42 5.99
CA ALA A 226 16.30 15.51 6.97
C ALA A 226 17.70 15.61 7.66
N ALA A 227 18.40 14.49 7.80
CA ALA A 227 19.74 14.45 8.40
C ALA A 227 20.84 15.12 7.54
N PRO A 228 20.95 14.89 6.22
CA PRO A 228 21.95 15.54 5.38
C PRO A 228 21.68 17.03 5.15
N GLU A 229 20.42 17.49 5.14
CA GLU A 229 20.10 18.92 5.02
C GLU A 229 20.48 19.70 6.29
N MET A 230 20.26 19.13 7.47
CA MET A 230 20.69 19.70 8.74
C MET A 230 22.22 19.72 8.88
N LEU A 231 22.92 18.72 8.34
CA LEU A 231 24.38 18.74 8.23
C LEU A 231 24.88 19.79 7.24
N LEU A 232 24.21 19.96 6.09
CA LEU A 232 24.53 21.02 5.12
C LEU A 232 24.32 22.41 5.74
N ALA A 233 23.22 22.62 6.46
CA ALA A 233 22.92 23.87 7.15
C ALA A 233 23.94 24.17 8.26
N LEU A 234 24.36 23.17 9.04
CA LEU A 234 25.40 23.31 10.06
C LEU A 234 26.79 23.57 9.44
N MET A 235 27.08 22.99 8.27
CA MET A 235 28.31 23.27 7.53
C MET A 235 28.32 24.69 6.95
N ASP A 236 27.18 25.17 6.42
CA ASP A 236 27.04 26.55 5.96
C ASP A 236 27.10 27.56 7.11
N GLU A 237 26.54 27.25 8.28
CA GLU A 237 26.65 28.09 9.49
C GLU A 237 28.11 28.18 9.97
N ALA A 238 28.83 27.06 10.02
CA ALA A 238 30.25 27.03 10.37
C ALA A 238 31.16 27.72 9.35
N TYR A 239 30.74 27.81 8.08
CA TYR A 239 31.52 28.39 7.00
C TYR A 239 31.20 29.88 6.75
N THR A 240 29.96 30.32 6.99
CA THR A 240 29.52 31.70 6.74
C THR A 240 29.40 32.55 8.02
N GLY A 241 29.49 31.94 9.21
CA GLY A 241 29.59 32.65 10.49
C GLY A 241 28.38 33.50 10.86
N SER A 242 27.22 33.29 10.24
CA SER A 242 26.02 34.07 10.53
C SER A 242 25.32 33.51 11.77
N SER A 243 25.60 34.06 12.94
CA SER A 243 24.79 33.81 14.13
C SER A 243 23.38 34.36 13.90
N ILE A 244 22.35 33.56 14.20
CA ILE A 244 20.98 34.04 14.34
C ILE A 244 20.99 35.10 15.45
N GLU A 245 21.02 36.37 15.07
CA GLU A 245 20.82 37.48 16.01
C GLU A 245 19.33 37.54 16.39
N ASP A 246 19.05 37.44 17.69
CA ASP A 246 17.77 37.79 18.29
C ASP A 246 17.50 39.29 18.08
N GLN A 247 16.86 39.66 16.97
CA GLN A 247 16.45 41.05 16.72
C GLN A 247 14.95 41.24 16.94
N SER A 248 14.65 41.62 18.18
CA SER A 248 13.46 42.39 18.56
C SER A 248 13.30 43.61 17.64
N GLY A 249 12.20 43.68 16.89
CA GLY A 249 11.74 44.94 16.30
C GLY A 249 11.06 44.83 14.94
N ASN A 250 9.72 44.75 14.95
CA ASN A 250 8.78 45.37 14.01
C ASN A 250 9.09 45.27 12.49
N SER A 251 8.47 44.31 11.80
CA SER A 251 8.09 44.50 10.39
C SER A 251 6.95 43.56 9.99
N GLY A 252 6.02 44.09 9.20
CA GLY A 252 4.86 43.38 8.67
C GLY A 252 5.18 42.54 7.44
N SER A 253 4.19 41.69 7.11
CA SER A 253 4.00 40.93 5.87
C SER A 253 5.21 40.18 5.33
N ASP A 254 5.26 38.88 5.60
CA ASP A 254 5.00 37.89 4.57
C ASP A 254 4.75 36.52 5.23
N ASP A 255 3.55 36.01 4.98
CA ASP A 255 3.07 34.70 5.40
C ASP A 255 3.79 33.62 4.60
N SER A 256 5.03 33.33 5.00
CA SER A 256 5.75 32.13 4.60
C SER A 256 6.02 31.34 5.87
N GLY A 257 5.02 30.55 6.25
CA GLY A 257 5.12 29.55 7.30
C GLY A 257 6.39 28.71 7.09
N ARG A 258 7.38 29.01 7.91
CA ARG A 258 8.66 28.33 8.05
C ARG A 258 8.39 26.82 8.13
N LEU A 259 8.88 26.09 7.13
CA LEU A 259 8.91 24.63 7.00
C LEU A 259 8.60 23.89 8.31
N ASP A 260 7.33 23.57 8.54
CA ASP A 260 6.89 22.71 9.64
C ASP A 260 7.21 21.28 9.21
N LEU A 261 8.47 20.90 9.40
CA LEU A 261 8.99 19.53 9.33
C LEU A 261 7.93 18.62 9.92
N ALA A 262 7.31 17.78 9.08
CA ALA A 262 6.20 16.91 9.44
C ALA A 262 6.34 16.44 10.88
N ASP A 263 5.47 16.95 11.76
CA ASP A 263 5.55 16.75 13.22
C ASP A 263 5.93 15.28 13.49
N PRO A 264 7.08 15.02 14.14
CA PRO A 264 7.73 13.70 14.16
C PRO A 264 6.81 12.58 14.63
N MET A 265 5.74 12.93 15.36
CA MET A 265 4.65 12.04 15.75
C MET A 265 3.84 11.48 14.56
N PHE A 266 3.55 12.24 13.51
CA PHE A 266 2.83 11.77 12.31
C PHE A 266 3.72 10.91 11.41
N LEU A 267 5.01 11.20 11.38
CA LEU A 267 5.96 10.29 10.74
C LEU A 267 6.07 8.99 11.53
N ASP A 268 6.10 9.02 12.86
CA ASP A 268 6.07 7.82 13.72
C ASP A 268 4.76 7.01 13.56
N LEU A 269 3.65 7.69 13.32
CA LEU A 269 2.35 7.09 13.02
C LEU A 269 2.35 6.28 11.71
N LEU A 270 3.17 6.69 10.74
CA LEU A 270 3.22 6.12 9.40
C LEU A 270 4.48 5.27 9.17
N LYS A 271 5.43 5.28 10.11
CA LYS A 271 6.78 4.71 10.02
C LYS A 271 6.81 3.20 9.87
N ASP A 272 5.88 2.49 10.52
CA ASP A 272 5.73 1.07 10.27
C ASP A 272 4.61 0.87 9.23
N GLU A 273 4.93 0.08 8.22
CA GLU A 273 3.99 -0.34 7.18
C GLU A 273 3.01 -1.39 7.71
N ASN A 274 3.34 -2.02 8.85
CA ASN A 274 2.63 -3.13 9.47
C ASN A 274 2.12 -2.85 10.90
N ASP A 275 2.58 -1.79 11.56
CA ASP A 275 1.94 -1.34 12.80
C ASP A 275 0.87 -0.30 12.46
N GLY A 276 -0.36 -0.57 12.91
CA GLY A 276 -1.44 0.42 12.89
C GLY A 276 -1.15 1.57 13.85
N ILE A 277 -2.07 2.54 13.91
CA ILE A 277 -1.96 3.67 14.83
C ILE A 277 -1.97 3.15 16.28
N ALA A 278 -0.84 3.26 17.00
CA ALA A 278 -0.80 2.81 18.38
C ALA A 278 -1.76 3.64 19.26
N ALA A 279 -2.59 2.97 20.05
CA ALA A 279 -3.66 3.55 20.87
C ALA A 279 -3.22 4.73 21.75
N LYS A 280 -1.95 4.73 22.20
CA LYS A 280 -1.32 5.75 23.05
C LYS A 280 -1.23 7.15 22.42
N HIS A 281 -1.28 7.26 21.09
CA HIS A 281 -1.14 8.55 20.41
C HIS A 281 -2.44 9.37 20.41
N TRP A 282 -3.60 8.70 20.52
CA TRP A 282 -4.93 9.32 20.45
C TRP A 282 -5.25 10.29 21.58
N THR A 283 -4.66 10.10 22.74
CA THR A 283 -4.83 10.99 23.90
C THR A 283 -3.82 12.13 23.90
N SER A 284 -3.00 12.26 22.86
CA SER A 284 -2.02 13.35 22.77
C SER A 284 -2.73 14.68 22.49
N PRO A 285 -2.39 15.76 23.22
CA PRO A 285 -2.90 17.11 22.95
C PRO A 285 -2.69 17.55 21.50
N THR A 286 -1.64 17.07 20.85
CA THR A 286 -1.30 17.41 19.45
C THR A 286 -2.26 16.78 18.44
N ILE A 287 -2.75 15.56 18.71
CA ILE A 287 -3.78 14.93 17.87
C ILE A 287 -5.10 15.67 18.05
N SER A 288 -5.45 16.01 19.29
CA SER A 288 -6.67 16.77 19.59
C SER A 288 -6.68 18.15 18.92
N SER A 289 -5.56 18.87 18.92
CA SER A 289 -5.46 20.18 18.26
C SER A 289 -5.47 20.07 16.73
N THR A 290 -4.82 19.04 16.16
CA THR A 290 -4.86 18.77 14.71
C THR A 290 -6.28 18.43 14.26
N LEU A 291 -6.99 17.63 15.05
CA LEU A 291 -8.37 17.25 14.79
C LEU A 291 -9.27 18.50 14.85
N GLN A 292 -9.09 19.36 15.86
CA GLN A 292 -9.84 20.62 15.97
C GLN A 292 -9.52 21.58 14.80
N ALA A 293 -8.28 21.63 14.32
CA ALA A 293 -7.90 22.41 13.14
C ALA A 293 -8.50 21.85 11.84
N ALA A 294 -8.55 20.52 11.69
CA ALA A 294 -9.17 19.86 10.54
C ALA A 294 -10.69 20.11 10.46
N LEU A 295 -11.38 20.23 11.59
CA LEU A 295 -12.80 20.59 11.64
C LEU A 295 -13.06 22.07 11.32
N ASN A 296 -12.14 22.96 11.72
CA ASN A 296 -12.28 24.40 11.56
C ASN A 296 -11.84 24.92 10.19
N SER A 297 -11.31 24.04 9.33
CA SER A 297 -10.86 24.34 7.96
C SER A 297 -11.76 23.65 6.93
N PRO A 298 -11.80 24.11 5.67
CA PRO A 298 -12.53 23.41 4.63
C PRO A 298 -11.98 21.99 4.46
N GLN A 299 -12.81 20.99 4.78
CA GLN A 299 -12.45 19.58 4.67
C GLN A 299 -12.12 19.21 3.23
N SER A 300 -11.05 18.44 3.05
CA SER A 300 -10.71 17.84 1.77
C SER A 300 -11.77 16.84 1.32
N ASP A 301 -11.85 16.59 0.01
CA ASP A 301 -12.78 15.58 -0.52
C ASP A 301 -12.42 14.18 -0.02
N ARG A 302 -11.13 13.88 0.17
CA ARG A 302 -10.64 12.61 0.73
C ARG A 302 -11.08 12.41 2.17
N LEU A 303 -11.08 13.47 2.98
CA LEU A 303 -11.59 13.42 4.35
C LEU A 303 -13.11 13.21 4.36
N LYS A 304 -13.88 13.96 3.55
CA LYS A 304 -15.33 13.77 3.43
C LYS A 304 -15.70 12.34 3.00
N GLN A 305 -14.94 11.77 2.07
CA GLN A 305 -15.12 10.38 1.63
C GLN A 305 -14.84 9.40 2.76
N SER A 306 -13.72 9.55 3.49
CA SER A 306 -13.38 8.64 4.59
C SER A 306 -14.38 8.69 5.75
N LEU A 307 -14.94 9.88 6.05
CA LEU A 307 -16.03 10.04 7.04
C LEU A 307 -17.26 9.21 6.67
N LYS A 308 -17.58 9.10 5.37
CA LYS A 308 -18.68 8.26 4.88
C LYS A 308 -18.30 6.78 4.83
N MET A 309 -17.09 6.44 4.41
CA MET A 309 -16.67 5.04 4.22
C MET A 309 -16.48 4.29 5.54
N ALA A 310 -15.96 4.95 6.56
CA ALA A 310 -15.65 4.30 7.84
C ALA A 310 -16.89 3.66 8.52
N PRO A 311 -18.06 4.32 8.63
CA PRO A 311 -19.30 3.66 9.08
C PRO A 311 -19.70 2.43 8.25
N HIS A 312 -19.54 2.49 6.93
CA HIS A 312 -19.83 1.34 6.05
C HIS A 312 -18.89 0.17 6.35
N PHE A 313 -17.58 0.44 6.50
CA PHE A 313 -16.60 -0.59 6.85
C PHE A 313 -16.82 -1.15 8.26
N LEU A 314 -17.22 -0.33 9.22
CA LEU A 314 -17.61 -0.79 10.55
C LEU A 314 -18.85 -1.69 10.48
N THR A 315 -19.82 -1.37 9.62
CA THR A 315 -20.98 -2.23 9.38
C THR A 315 -20.57 -3.61 8.87
N VAL A 316 -19.67 -3.66 7.88
CA VAL A 316 -19.12 -4.93 7.35
C VAL A 316 -18.33 -5.68 8.42
N PHE A 317 -17.51 -4.96 9.20
CA PHE A 317 -16.73 -5.52 10.31
C PHE A 317 -17.65 -6.19 11.34
N PHE A 318 -18.68 -5.50 11.83
CA PHE A 318 -19.61 -6.05 12.81
C PHE A 318 -20.44 -7.21 12.23
N ALA A 319 -20.94 -7.09 11.00
CA ALA A 319 -21.67 -8.17 10.34
C ALA A 319 -20.83 -9.45 10.20
N THR A 320 -19.55 -9.29 9.85
CA THR A 320 -18.60 -10.41 9.75
C THR A 320 -18.26 -10.95 11.15
N ALA A 321 -18.04 -10.07 12.13
CA ALA A 321 -17.72 -10.46 13.50
C ALA A 321 -18.81 -11.33 14.13
N LEU A 322 -20.07 -10.94 13.95
CA LEU A 322 -21.22 -11.67 14.50
C LEU A 322 -21.41 -13.05 13.85
N ARG A 323 -20.90 -13.26 12.64
CA ARG A 323 -21.00 -14.54 11.91
C ARG A 323 -19.82 -15.46 12.20
N ASP A 324 -18.60 -14.92 12.20
CA ASP A 324 -17.39 -15.71 12.05
C ASP A 324 -16.46 -15.67 13.29
N VAL A 325 -16.66 -14.74 14.22
CA VAL A 325 -15.76 -14.52 15.36
C VAL A 325 -16.30 -15.15 16.65
N ASN A 326 -15.41 -15.72 17.46
CA ASN A 326 -15.79 -16.38 18.71
C ASN A 326 -16.27 -15.39 19.80
N ASN A 327 -17.05 -15.90 20.75
CA ASN A 327 -17.62 -15.11 21.85
C ASN A 327 -16.55 -14.40 22.71
N SER A 328 -15.37 -15.00 22.88
CA SER A 328 -14.30 -14.38 23.69
C SER A 328 -13.79 -13.08 23.07
N LEU A 329 -13.58 -13.07 21.75
CA LEU A 329 -13.15 -11.89 21.02
C LEU A 329 -14.26 -10.84 20.95
N LEU A 330 -15.52 -11.26 20.78
CA LEU A 330 -16.67 -10.36 20.86
C LEU A 330 -16.78 -9.70 22.25
N CYS A 331 -16.58 -10.46 23.33
CA CYS A 331 -16.55 -9.90 24.68
C CYS A 331 -15.38 -8.92 24.88
N ALA A 332 -14.22 -9.20 24.30
CA ALA A 332 -13.07 -8.30 24.35
C ALA A 332 -13.29 -6.99 23.58
N LEU A 333 -14.15 -6.99 22.57
CA LEU A 333 -14.49 -5.80 21.78
C LEU A 333 -15.34 -4.78 22.56
N ILE A 334 -16.24 -5.26 23.42
CA ILE A 334 -17.17 -4.40 24.19
C ILE A 334 -16.47 -3.25 24.92
N PRO A 335 -15.46 -3.48 25.80
CA PRO A 335 -14.78 -2.39 26.49
C PRO A 335 -14.04 -1.46 25.53
N VAL A 336 -13.55 -1.97 24.40
CA VAL A 336 -12.85 -1.17 23.37
C VAL A 336 -13.83 -0.21 22.68
N VAL A 337 -15.01 -0.69 22.31
CA VAL A 337 -16.09 0.14 21.74
C VAL A 337 -16.47 1.25 22.72
N MET A 338 -16.72 0.89 23.99
CA MET A 338 -17.13 1.85 25.03
C MET A 338 -16.06 2.92 25.27
N SER A 339 -14.79 2.54 25.29
CA SER A 339 -13.68 3.48 25.48
C SER A 339 -13.51 4.44 24.30
N ARG A 340 -13.85 4.01 23.08
CA ARG A 340 -13.58 4.78 21.85
C ARG A 340 -14.74 5.62 21.38
N TYR A 341 -15.97 5.30 21.79
CA TYR A 341 -17.15 6.10 21.47
C TYR A 341 -16.98 7.58 21.83
N ALA A 342 -16.40 7.89 22.99
CA ALA A 342 -16.15 9.27 23.44
C ALA A 342 -14.99 9.98 22.70
N ALA A 343 -14.20 9.24 21.91
CA ALA A 343 -13.04 9.73 21.17
C ALA A 343 -13.20 9.54 19.65
N MET A 344 -14.44 9.33 19.18
CA MET A 344 -14.75 9.26 17.75
C MET A 344 -14.44 10.58 17.05
N PHE A 345 -14.17 10.53 15.75
CA PHE A 345 -14.00 11.73 14.96
C PHE A 345 -15.29 12.58 15.06
N PRO A 346 -15.22 13.82 15.57
CA PRO A 346 -16.39 14.63 15.91
C PRO A 346 -16.99 15.29 14.65
N ASP A 347 -17.53 14.47 13.76
CA ASP A 347 -18.26 14.90 12.57
C ASP A 347 -19.62 14.17 12.48
N LYS A 348 -20.64 14.86 11.96
CA LYS A 348 -21.99 14.31 11.84
C LYS A 348 -22.09 13.20 10.79
N ASP A 349 -21.31 13.30 9.71
CA ASP A 349 -21.28 12.28 8.65
C ASP A 349 -20.61 10.98 9.12
N PHE A 350 -19.84 11.04 10.22
CA PHE A 350 -19.23 9.88 10.87
C PHE A 350 -20.13 9.23 11.93
N SER A 351 -21.31 9.80 12.19
CA SER A 351 -22.29 9.27 13.13
C SER A 351 -23.40 8.51 12.40
N PHE A 352 -23.83 7.39 12.98
CA PHE A 352 -25.07 6.71 12.60
C PHE A 352 -26.24 7.47 13.25
N GLU A 353 -26.61 8.63 12.72
CA GLU A 353 -27.93 9.25 13.03
C GLU A 353 -29.04 8.64 12.17
#